data_AF-A0A2P2N2I9-F1
#
_entry.id   AF-A0A2P2N2I9-F1
#
_cell.length_a   1.000
_cell.length_b   1.000
_cell.length_c   1.000
_cell.angle_alpha   90.00
_cell.angle_beta   90.00
_cell.angle_gamma   90.00
#
_symmetry.space_group_name_H-M   'P 1'
#
loop_
_entity.id
_entity.type
_entity.pdbx_description
1 polymer ?
#
loop_
_entity_poly.entity_id
_entity_poly.type
_entity_poly.pdbx_seq_one_letter_code
_entity_poly.pdbx_strand_id
1 'polypeptide(L)'
;MTANGNHGGSLYEETDALALFIGLENSISDHASATHNSVHQVDIAPTLALLFGVPIPKNNVGVLISETFDCSTDDKKLRALELNSWQLLRLVQDQLPNLYCQNFLCNGSADGLTFSTAKCGSSTEEILCCLYMNASILHNSWKSNKASGEDLNGAVAAYIEFLKTASEWLSRRVTDVGLLVNGY
;
A
#
# COMPACT_ATOMS: atom_id res chain seq x y z
N MET A 1 25.56 5.53 10.66
CA MET A 1 26.64 4.83 11.41
C MET A 1 26.66 5.37 12.82
N THR A 2 26.84 4.53 13.83
CA THR A 2 27.19 5.07 15.17
C THR A 2 28.51 5.86 15.10
N ALA A 3 28.76 6.72 16.08
CA ALA A 3 30.03 7.45 16.18
C ALA A 3 31.27 6.53 16.21
N ASN A 4 31.08 5.26 16.57
CA ASN A 4 32.12 4.23 16.64
C ASN A 4 32.18 3.35 15.37
N GLY A 5 31.38 3.66 14.34
CA GLY A 5 31.36 2.96 13.06
C GLY A 5 30.55 1.65 13.03
N ASN A 6 29.69 1.41 14.02
CA ASN A 6 28.75 0.28 13.97
C ASN A 6 27.54 0.63 13.08
N HIS A 7 26.84 -0.40 12.61
CA HIS A 7 25.58 -0.30 11.85
C HIS A 7 24.54 -1.26 12.45
N GLY A 8 23.70 -0.75 13.36
CA GLY A 8 22.63 -1.52 13.98
C GLY A 8 21.29 -1.44 13.23
N GLY A 9 21.14 -0.46 12.34
CA GLY A 9 19.89 -0.19 11.63
C GLY A 9 18.81 0.41 12.55
N SER A 10 19.20 1.04 13.65
CA SER A 10 18.27 1.58 14.66
C SER A 10 18.32 3.09 14.80
N LEU A 11 19.42 3.72 14.39
CA LEU A 11 19.56 5.17 14.43
C LEU A 11 19.04 5.82 13.14
N TYR A 12 18.64 7.09 13.23
CA TYR A 12 18.22 7.88 12.08
C TYR A 12 19.33 7.90 11.02
N GLU A 13 20.58 8.13 11.42
CA GLU A 13 21.76 8.17 10.56
C GLU A 13 22.15 6.78 9.99
N GLU A 14 21.42 5.72 10.35
CA GLU A 14 21.58 4.37 9.81
C GLU A 14 20.41 3.94 8.94
N THR A 15 19.22 4.52 9.15
CA THR A 15 17.98 4.13 8.46
C THR A 15 17.54 5.15 7.41
N ASP A 16 17.95 6.41 7.55
CA ASP A 16 17.77 7.44 6.54
C ASP A 16 18.76 7.23 5.39
N ALA A 17 18.22 6.87 4.23
CA ALA A 17 18.99 6.53 3.05
C ALA A 17 18.29 7.04 1.79
N LEU A 18 19.08 7.46 0.82
CA LEU A 18 18.58 7.83 -0.49
C LEU A 18 18.17 6.57 -1.27
N ALA A 19 16.92 6.51 -1.70
CA ALA A 19 16.44 5.57 -2.71
C ALA A 19 16.34 6.28 -4.06
N LEU A 20 16.96 5.71 -5.11
CA LEU A 20 16.94 6.24 -6.47
C LEU A 20 16.48 5.15 -7.45
N PHE A 21 15.39 5.42 -8.17
CA PHE A 21 14.85 4.55 -9.22
C PHE A 21 15.14 5.19 -10.58
N ILE A 22 15.80 4.45 -11.48
CA ILE A 22 16.17 4.91 -12.82
C ILE A 22 15.55 3.95 -13.85
N GLY A 23 14.76 4.51 -14.76
CA GLY A 23 14.11 3.79 -15.87
C GLY A 23 14.52 4.33 -17.24
N LEU A 24 14.10 3.64 -18.31
CA LEU A 24 14.45 3.98 -19.69
C LEU A 24 13.42 4.91 -20.38
N GLU A 25 12.34 5.29 -19.70
CA GLU A 25 11.26 6.07 -20.31
C GLU A 25 11.64 7.54 -20.50
N ASN A 26 11.37 8.06 -21.70
CA ASN A 26 11.81 9.37 -22.19
C ASN A 26 10.85 10.53 -21.86
N SER A 27 9.76 10.29 -21.13
CA SER A 27 8.92 11.36 -20.61
C SER A 27 9.47 11.79 -19.27
N ILE A 28 10.41 12.73 -19.30
CA ILE A 28 10.72 13.54 -18.12
C ILE A 28 9.46 14.36 -17.86
N SER A 29 8.53 13.85 -17.04
CA SER A 29 7.69 14.79 -16.32
C SER A 29 8.65 15.58 -15.45
N ASP A 30 8.67 16.90 -15.63
CA ASP A 30 9.45 17.81 -14.79
C ASP A 30 9.14 17.42 -13.35
N HIS A 31 10.13 16.79 -12.73
CA HIS A 31 10.16 16.24 -11.38
C HIS A 31 8.81 16.31 -10.67
N ALA A 32 8.09 15.19 -10.61
CA ALA A 32 7.17 14.95 -9.50
C ALA A 32 7.89 15.46 -8.26
N SER A 33 7.33 16.54 -7.71
CA SER A 33 7.99 17.43 -6.78
C SER A 33 8.84 16.63 -5.81
N ALA A 34 10.11 17.02 -5.63
CA ALA A 34 10.99 16.52 -4.58
C ALA A 34 10.47 16.88 -3.15
N THR A 35 9.15 17.01 -3.01
CA THR A 35 8.42 17.07 -1.76
C THR A 35 8.45 15.69 -1.13
N HIS A 36 9.36 15.51 -0.17
CA HIS A 36 9.10 14.79 1.08
C HIS A 36 8.27 13.50 1.00
N ASN A 37 8.53 12.61 0.04
CA ASN A 37 7.96 11.26 0.04
C ASN A 37 8.93 10.33 0.78
N SER A 38 8.91 10.39 2.11
CA SER A 38 9.57 9.37 2.92
C SER A 38 8.91 8.02 2.62
N VAL A 39 9.70 7.08 2.10
CA VAL A 39 9.29 5.69 1.89
C VAL A 39 9.94 4.80 2.94
N HIS A 40 9.33 3.67 3.26
CA HIS A 40 9.95 2.70 4.15
C HIS A 40 10.83 1.73 3.35
N GLN A 41 11.95 1.28 3.91
CA GLN A 41 12.84 0.32 3.23
C GLN A 41 12.11 -0.97 2.83
N VAL A 42 11.08 -1.36 3.57
CA VAL A 42 10.23 -2.53 3.27
C VAL A 42 9.41 -2.38 1.98
N ASP A 43 9.19 -1.16 1.50
CA ASP A 43 8.41 -0.81 0.30
C ASP A 43 9.19 -1.12 -1.00
N ILE A 44 10.52 -1.27 -0.91
CA ILE A 44 11.38 -1.55 -2.06
C ILE A 44 11.05 -2.93 -2.67
N ALA A 45 10.93 -3.96 -1.83
CA ALA A 45 10.68 -5.32 -2.28
C ALA A 45 9.37 -5.51 -3.07
N PRO A 46 8.18 -5.05 -2.60
CA PRO A 46 6.95 -5.18 -3.36
C PRO A 46 6.97 -4.31 -4.62
N THR A 47 7.61 -3.14 -4.58
CA THR A 47 7.76 -2.25 -5.74
C THR A 47 8.56 -2.92 -6.86
N LEU A 48 9.74 -3.46 -6.56
CA LEU A 48 10.54 -4.18 -7.56
C LEU A 48 9.83 -5.43 -8.06
N ALA A 49 9.19 -6.20 -7.17
CA ALA A 49 8.45 -7.39 -7.57
C ALA A 49 7.38 -7.07 -8.63
N LEU A 50 6.61 -5.99 -8.42
CA LEU A 50 5.57 -5.56 -9.35
C LEU A 50 6.12 -4.99 -10.65
N LEU A 51 7.22 -4.22 -10.61
CA LEU A 51 7.88 -3.71 -11.82
C LEU A 51 8.38 -4.83 -12.73
N PHE A 52 8.92 -5.91 -12.15
CA PHE A 52 9.44 -7.06 -12.89
C PHE A 52 8.38 -8.15 -13.16
N GLY A 53 7.14 -7.98 -12.70
CA GLY A 53 6.08 -8.97 -12.89
C GLY A 53 6.33 -10.30 -12.15
N VAL A 54 7.04 -10.25 -11.02
CA VAL A 54 7.31 -11.42 -10.17
C VAL A 54 6.49 -11.37 -8.88
N PRO A 55 6.30 -12.49 -8.17
CA PRO A 55 5.53 -12.50 -6.92
C PRO A 55 6.17 -11.63 -5.82
N ILE A 56 5.35 -10.89 -5.08
CA ILE A 56 5.77 -10.15 -3.88
C ILE A 56 6.22 -11.16 -2.80
N PRO A 57 7.34 -10.93 -2.07
CA PRO A 57 7.76 -11.82 -1.01
C PRO A 57 6.65 -12.06 0.03
N LYS A 58 6.42 -13.33 0.38
CA LYS A 58 5.21 -13.78 1.10
C LYS A 58 4.91 -13.01 2.40
N ASN A 59 5.94 -12.58 3.13
CA ASN A 59 5.79 -11.92 4.43
C ASN A 59 6.06 -10.40 4.35
N ASN A 60 6.18 -9.84 3.15
CA ASN A 60 6.41 -8.41 3.00
C ASN A 60 5.12 -7.63 3.31
N VAL A 61 5.27 -6.62 4.16
CA VAL A 61 4.20 -5.71 4.61
C VAL A 61 4.30 -4.33 3.97
N GLY A 62 5.25 -4.12 3.06
CA GLY A 62 5.51 -2.84 2.42
C GLY A 62 4.44 -2.49 1.39
N VAL A 63 4.38 -1.20 1.08
CA VAL A 63 3.46 -0.62 0.11
C VAL A 63 4.17 -0.33 -1.20
N LEU A 64 3.42 -0.32 -2.31
CA LEU A 64 3.95 0.10 -3.60
C LEU A 64 4.35 1.58 -3.57
N ILE A 65 5.57 1.89 -4.00
CA ILE A 65 6.01 3.25 -4.31
C ILE A 65 5.37 3.65 -5.65
N SER A 66 4.17 4.21 -5.57
CA SER A 66 3.24 4.41 -6.70
C SER A 66 3.82 5.27 -7.84
N GLU A 67 4.75 6.15 -7.52
CA GLU A 67 5.44 7.08 -8.40
C GLU A 67 6.31 6.33 -9.42
N THR A 68 6.79 5.13 -9.07
CA THR A 68 7.52 4.26 -10.00
C THR A 68 6.66 3.76 -11.16
N PHE A 69 5.33 3.93 -11.08
CA PHE A 69 4.36 3.59 -12.11
C PHE A 69 3.71 4.81 -12.78
N ASP A 70 4.18 6.05 -12.53
CA ASP A 70 3.55 7.26 -13.09
C ASP A 70 3.61 7.35 -14.62
N CYS A 71 4.64 6.76 -15.24
CA CYS A 71 4.75 6.69 -16.69
C CYS A 71 4.13 5.40 -17.28
N SER A 72 3.63 4.50 -16.43
CA SER A 72 2.90 3.31 -16.88
C SER A 72 1.46 3.64 -17.26
N THR A 73 0.87 2.80 -18.12
CA THR A 73 -0.57 2.86 -18.42
C THR A 73 -1.41 2.71 -17.14
N ASP A 74 -2.55 3.40 -17.06
CA ASP A 74 -3.49 3.33 -15.93
C ASP A 74 -3.83 1.89 -15.51
N ASP A 75 -4.06 0.99 -16.49
CA ASP A 75 -4.32 -0.43 -16.25
C ASP A 75 -3.18 -1.12 -15.47
N LYS A 76 -1.92 -0.81 -15.79
CA LYS A 76 -0.76 -1.36 -15.10
C LYS A 76 -0.63 -0.79 -13.69
N LYS A 77 -0.84 0.53 -13.53
CA LYS A 77 -0.76 1.20 -12.22
C LYS A 77 -1.82 0.66 -11.26
N LEU A 78 -3.08 0.58 -11.69
CA LEU A 78 -4.16 0.01 -10.89
C LEU A 78 -3.97 -1.48 -10.61
N ARG A 79 -3.47 -2.25 -11.59
CA ARG A 79 -3.15 -3.67 -11.36
C ARG A 79 -2.04 -3.86 -10.33
N ALA A 80 -1.01 -3.02 -10.35
CA ALA A 80 0.08 -3.08 -9.36
C ALA A 80 -0.44 -2.78 -7.94
N LEU A 81 -1.26 -1.74 -7.79
CA LEU A 81 -1.92 -1.38 -6.53
C LEU A 81 -2.84 -2.52 -6.03
N GLU A 82 -3.64 -3.10 -6.92
CA GLU A 82 -4.52 -4.23 -6.61
C GLU A 82 -3.73 -5.45 -6.10
N LEU A 83 -2.63 -5.81 -6.77
CA LEU A 83 -1.79 -6.94 -6.38
C LEU A 83 -1.10 -6.73 -5.04
N ASN A 84 -0.57 -5.53 -4.76
CA ASN A 84 -0.02 -5.21 -3.44
C ASN A 84 -1.10 -5.25 -2.36
N SER A 85 -2.30 -4.73 -2.67
CA SER A 85 -3.42 -4.74 -1.73
C SER A 85 -3.87 -6.16 -1.41
N TRP A 86 -3.94 -7.04 -2.40
CA TRP A 86 -4.26 -8.44 -2.19
C TRP A 86 -3.24 -9.16 -1.30
N GLN A 87 -1.95 -8.86 -1.49
CA GLN A 87 -0.88 -9.38 -0.63
C GLN A 87 -1.06 -8.93 0.83
N LEU A 88 -1.32 -7.65 1.09
CA LEU A 88 -1.53 -7.18 2.46
C LEU A 88 -2.84 -7.71 3.06
N LEU A 89 -3.92 -7.78 2.29
CA LEU A 89 -5.19 -8.37 2.77
C LEU A 89 -4.97 -9.81 3.23
N ARG A 90 -4.24 -10.62 2.45
CA ARG A 90 -3.93 -11.99 2.82
C ARG A 90 -3.17 -12.04 4.15
N LEU A 91 -2.18 -11.18 4.34
CA LEU A 91 -1.43 -11.11 5.60
C LEU A 91 -2.32 -10.71 6.79
N VAL A 92 -3.24 -9.77 6.57
CA VAL A 92 -4.25 -9.39 7.58
C VAL A 92 -5.12 -10.59 7.95
N GLN A 93 -5.62 -11.33 6.95
CA GLN A 93 -6.44 -12.53 7.16
C GLN A 93 -5.68 -13.67 7.85
N ASP A 94 -4.38 -13.82 7.58
CA ASP A 94 -3.51 -14.78 8.26
C ASP A 94 -3.38 -14.45 9.78
N GLN A 95 -3.45 -13.16 10.14
CA GLN A 95 -3.46 -12.71 11.55
C GLN A 95 -4.86 -12.68 12.18
N LEU A 96 -5.92 -12.73 11.36
CA LEU A 96 -7.32 -12.62 11.76
C LEU A 96 -8.16 -13.70 11.05
N PRO A 97 -8.09 -14.97 11.48
CA PRO A 97 -8.64 -16.11 10.73
C PRO A 97 -10.17 -16.09 10.54
N ASN A 98 -10.89 -15.21 11.24
CA ASN A 98 -12.33 -15.02 11.09
C ASN A 98 -12.71 -13.77 10.25
N LEU A 99 -11.73 -13.09 9.66
CA LEU A 99 -11.95 -11.90 8.86
C LEU A 99 -12.29 -12.25 7.40
N TYR A 100 -13.54 -12.06 7.03
CA TYR A 100 -14.02 -12.22 5.65
C TYR A 100 -14.62 -10.92 5.14
N CYS A 101 -13.91 -10.23 4.25
CA CYS A 101 -14.35 -8.92 3.76
C CYS A 101 -15.67 -8.95 2.98
N GLN A 102 -16.04 -10.11 2.43
CA GLN A 102 -17.30 -10.32 1.73
C GLN A 102 -18.54 -10.14 2.63
N ASN A 103 -18.37 -10.23 3.97
CA ASN A 103 -19.46 -10.07 4.92
C ASN A 103 -19.71 -8.61 5.34
N PHE A 104 -18.86 -7.67 4.93
CA PHE A 104 -18.97 -6.26 5.31
C PHE A 104 -19.56 -5.45 4.16
N LEU A 105 -20.70 -4.80 4.42
CA LEU A 105 -21.31 -3.87 3.48
C LEU A 105 -20.66 -2.48 3.64
N CYS A 106 -19.87 -2.08 2.66
CA CYS A 106 -19.47 -0.69 2.54
C CYS A 106 -20.65 0.11 2.00
N ASN A 107 -21.28 0.93 2.83
CA ASN A 107 -22.25 1.94 2.37
C ASN A 107 -21.52 3.16 1.78
N GLY A 108 -20.60 2.92 0.84
CA GLY A 108 -19.94 3.95 0.06
C GLY A 108 -20.86 4.40 -1.07
N SER A 109 -21.58 5.51 -0.89
CA SER A 109 -22.13 6.23 -2.04
C SER A 109 -20.97 6.72 -2.90
N ALA A 110 -21.06 6.49 -4.20
CA ALA A 110 -20.12 6.97 -5.21
C ALA A 110 -20.23 8.49 -5.43
N ASP A 111 -20.28 9.27 -4.35
CA ASP A 111 -20.11 10.72 -4.42
C ASP A 111 -18.62 10.97 -4.21
N GLY A 112 -17.92 11.14 -5.32
CA GLY A 112 -16.49 11.39 -5.35
C GLY A 112 -16.14 12.57 -4.45
N LEU A 113 -15.26 12.33 -3.48
CA LEU A 113 -14.19 13.21 -2.99
C LEU A 113 -13.85 13.01 -1.50
N THR A 114 -14.62 12.25 -0.73
CA THR A 114 -14.20 11.87 0.63
C THR A 114 -14.73 10.49 1.03
N PHE A 115 -13.86 9.48 0.98
CA PHE A 115 -14.07 8.26 1.74
C PHE A 115 -13.87 8.61 3.21
N SER A 116 -14.96 8.78 3.95
CA SER A 116 -14.87 8.95 5.39
C SER A 116 -14.80 7.57 6.03
N THR A 117 -13.71 7.31 6.75
CA THR A 117 -13.58 6.14 7.63
C THR A 117 -14.72 6.02 8.63
N ALA A 118 -15.46 7.11 8.89
CA ALA A 118 -16.68 7.11 9.71
C ALA A 118 -17.85 6.31 9.11
N LYS A 119 -17.80 5.96 7.80
CA LYS A 119 -18.78 5.05 7.17
C LYS A 119 -18.37 3.57 7.27
N CYS A 120 -17.12 3.29 7.67
CA CYS A 120 -16.69 1.96 8.01
C CYS A 120 -17.06 1.66 9.47
N GLY A 121 -17.23 0.38 9.80
CA GLY A 121 -17.59 -0.04 11.15
C GLY A 121 -16.59 0.42 12.23
N SER A 122 -16.89 0.14 13.49
CA SER A 122 -16.11 0.64 14.63
C SER A 122 -14.85 -0.18 14.92
N SER A 123 -14.77 -1.43 14.43
CA SER A 123 -13.60 -2.29 14.62
C SER A 123 -12.53 -2.08 13.54
N THR A 124 -11.28 -2.38 13.88
CA THR A 124 -10.16 -2.25 12.92
C THR A 124 -10.32 -3.22 11.74
N GLU A 125 -10.85 -4.40 12.04
CA GLU A 125 -11.26 -5.44 11.10
C GLU A 125 -12.25 -4.91 10.06
N GLU A 126 -13.32 -4.25 10.52
CA GLU A 126 -14.33 -3.63 9.67
C GLU A 126 -13.71 -2.53 8.80
N ILE A 127 -12.84 -1.69 9.37
CA ILE A 127 -12.16 -0.60 8.65
C ILE A 127 -11.29 -1.15 7.52
N LEU A 128 -10.44 -2.15 7.80
CA LEU A 128 -9.54 -2.75 6.82
C LEU A 128 -10.31 -3.39 5.66
N CYS A 129 -11.34 -4.18 5.96
CA CYS A 129 -12.18 -4.77 4.92
C CYS A 129 -12.94 -3.72 4.14
N CYS A 130 -13.44 -2.69 4.81
CA CYS A 130 -14.19 -1.62 4.19
C CYS A 130 -13.34 -0.84 3.17
N LEU A 131 -12.12 -0.50 3.54
CA LEU A 131 -11.14 0.16 2.67
C LEU A 131 -10.80 -0.71 1.45
N TYR A 132 -10.51 -2.00 1.64
CA TYR A 132 -10.20 -2.92 0.55
C TYR A 132 -11.36 -3.04 -0.44
N MET A 133 -12.58 -3.23 0.07
CA MET A 133 -13.78 -3.39 -0.76
C MET A 133 -14.11 -2.11 -1.52
N ASN A 134 -13.98 -0.95 -0.88
CA ASN A 134 -14.15 0.35 -1.54
C ASN A 134 -13.18 0.52 -2.72
N ALA A 135 -11.88 0.23 -2.50
CA ALA A 135 -10.88 0.31 -3.56
C ALA A 135 -11.20 -0.63 -4.74
N SER A 136 -11.64 -1.86 -4.45
CA SER A 136 -12.08 -2.82 -5.47
C SER A 136 -13.31 -2.34 -6.24
N ILE A 137 -14.30 -1.76 -5.57
CA ILE A 137 -15.51 -1.21 -6.21
C ILE A 137 -15.13 -0.07 -7.16
N LEU A 138 -14.32 0.89 -6.71
CA LEU A 138 -13.89 2.03 -7.52
C LEU A 138 -13.05 1.58 -8.72
N HIS A 139 -12.15 0.62 -8.54
CA HIS A 139 -11.39 0.03 -9.65
C HIS A 139 -12.32 -0.65 -10.67
N ASN A 140 -13.29 -1.45 -10.22
CA ASN A 140 -14.24 -2.08 -11.14
C ASN A 140 -15.13 -1.05 -11.87
N SER A 141 -15.55 0.01 -11.18
CA SER A 141 -16.27 1.15 -11.79
C SER A 141 -15.43 1.78 -12.90
N TRP A 142 -14.20 2.20 -12.59
CA TRP A 142 -13.25 2.75 -13.56
C TRP A 142 -13.05 1.82 -14.76
N LYS A 143 -12.86 0.51 -14.51
CA LYS A 143 -12.65 -0.49 -15.56
C LYS A 143 -13.85 -0.63 -16.49
N SER A 144 -15.07 -0.47 -15.96
CA SER A 144 -16.31 -0.49 -16.72
C SER A 144 -16.59 0.82 -17.47
N ASN A 145 -16.08 1.95 -16.98
CA ASN A 145 -16.35 3.29 -17.47
C ASN A 145 -15.07 4.04 -17.89
N LYS A 146 -14.16 3.36 -18.62
CA LYS A 146 -12.87 3.92 -19.08
C LYS A 146 -12.97 5.23 -19.88
N ALA A 147 -14.18 5.67 -20.24
CA ALA A 147 -14.44 6.86 -21.04
C ALA A 147 -14.43 8.19 -20.27
N SER A 148 -14.67 8.22 -18.94
CA SER A 148 -14.83 9.50 -18.22
C SER A 148 -13.56 10.06 -17.57
N GLY A 149 -12.51 9.25 -17.34
CA GLY A 149 -11.25 9.67 -16.71
C GLY A 149 -11.32 10.08 -15.23
N GLU A 150 -12.49 10.55 -14.75
CA GLU A 150 -12.71 11.00 -13.37
C GLU A 150 -12.62 9.88 -12.31
N ASP A 151 -12.80 8.61 -12.71
CA ASP A 151 -12.81 7.48 -11.77
C ASP A 151 -11.41 6.94 -11.39
N LEU A 152 -10.35 7.29 -12.14
CA LEU A 152 -9.00 6.74 -11.93
C LEU A 152 -8.40 7.20 -10.60
N ASN A 153 -8.41 8.51 -10.36
CA ASN A 153 -7.81 9.10 -9.15
C ASN A 153 -8.51 8.61 -7.89
N GLY A 154 -9.82 8.38 -7.94
CA GLY A 154 -10.58 7.80 -6.85
C GLY A 154 -10.14 6.36 -6.53
N ALA A 155 -10.00 5.51 -7.55
CA ALA A 155 -9.52 4.14 -7.37
C ALA A 155 -8.07 4.08 -6.85
N VAL A 156 -7.18 4.92 -7.39
CA VAL A 156 -5.78 5.03 -6.93
C VAL A 156 -5.74 5.47 -5.45
N ALA A 157 -6.47 6.53 -5.10
CA ALA A 157 -6.50 7.05 -3.73
C ALA A 157 -7.03 5.99 -2.74
N ALA A 158 -8.09 5.27 -3.10
CA ALA A 158 -8.67 4.23 -2.25
C ALA A 158 -7.71 3.05 -2.01
N TYR A 159 -6.96 2.62 -3.04
CA TYR A 159 -5.92 1.61 -2.85
C TYR A 159 -4.80 2.10 -1.95
N ILE A 160 -4.32 3.33 -2.14
CA ILE A 160 -3.26 3.92 -1.31
C ILE A 160 -3.72 4.00 0.15
N GLU A 161 -4.97 4.38 0.41
CA GLU A 161 -5.54 4.46 1.76
C GLU A 161 -5.60 3.08 2.44
N PHE A 162 -6.08 2.06 1.72
CA PHE A 162 -6.05 0.67 2.21
C PHE A 162 -4.63 0.21 2.50
N LEU A 163 -3.70 0.39 1.56
CA LEU A 163 -2.31 -0.07 1.67
C LEU A 163 -1.60 0.54 2.88
N LYS A 164 -1.72 1.86 3.08
CA LYS A 164 -1.14 2.56 4.23
C LYS A 164 -1.71 2.00 5.55
N THR A 165 -3.05 1.89 5.62
CA THR A 165 -3.72 1.42 6.84
C THR A 165 -3.37 -0.03 7.17
N ALA A 166 -3.36 -0.91 6.17
CA ALA A 166 -3.02 -2.32 6.34
C ALA A 166 -1.55 -2.53 6.69
N SER A 167 -0.64 -1.81 6.03
CA SER A 167 0.81 -1.88 6.30
C SER A 167 1.14 -1.41 7.71
N GLU A 168 0.57 -0.28 8.15
CA GLU A 168 0.75 0.22 9.51
C GLU A 168 0.24 -0.78 10.55
N TRP A 169 -0.94 -1.35 10.34
CA TRP A 169 -1.53 -2.34 11.23
C TRP A 169 -0.69 -3.62 11.33
N LEU A 170 -0.24 -4.15 10.19
CA LEU A 170 0.62 -5.34 10.12
C LEU A 170 1.97 -5.09 10.79
N SER A 171 2.57 -3.92 10.57
CA SER A 171 3.89 -3.59 11.13
C SER A 171 3.88 -3.55 12.66
N ARG A 172 2.81 -3.02 13.28
CA ARG A 172 2.65 -3.00 14.75
C ARG A 172 2.46 -4.41 15.35
N ARG A 173 1.70 -5.27 14.67
CA ARG A 173 1.49 -6.66 15.10
C ARG A 173 2.78 -7.47 15.10
N VAL A 174 3.63 -7.29 14.10
CA VAL A 174 4.92 -8.00 14.01
C VAL A 174 5.84 -7.63 15.16
N THR A 175 5.85 -6.36 15.59
CA THR A 175 6.64 -5.92 16.76
C THR A 175 6.11 -6.51 18.07
N ASP A 176 4.79 -6.67 18.22
CA ASP A 176 4.20 -7.25 19.43
C ASP A 176 4.50 -8.75 19.57
N VAL A 177 4.49 -9.49 18.46
CA VAL A 177 4.86 -10.93 18.47
C VAL A 177 6.36 -11.10 18.77
N GLY A 178 7.22 -10.20 18.28
CA GLY A 178 8.66 -10.22 18.58
C GLY A 178 8.99 -9.99 20.07
N LEU A 179 8.19 -9.18 20.78
CA LEU A 179 8.34 -8.95 22.22
C LEU A 179 7.96 -10.17 23.08
N LEU A 180 7.06 -11.03 22.59
CA LEU A 180 6.63 -12.24 23.31
C LEU A 180 7.56 -13.45 23.10
N VAL A 181 8.49 -13.40 22.13
CA VAL A 181 9.42 -14.50 21.82
C VAL A 181 10.77 -14.34 22.53
N ASN A 182 11.06 -13.18 23.13
CA ASN A 182 12.31 -12.95 23.91
C ASN A 182 12.17 -13.20 25.42
N GLY A 183 11.15 -13.96 25.84
CA GLY A 183 10.94 -14.34 27.24
C GLY A 183 11.27 -15.80 27.52
N TYR A 184 12.51 -16.24 27.31
CA TYR A 184 13.06 -17.47 27.89
C TYR A 184 14.54 -17.30 28.25
#